data_AF-A0A1V2QH55-F1
#
_entry.id   AF-A0A1V2QH55-F1
#
_cell.length_a   1.000
_cell.length_b   1.000
_cell.length_c   1.000
_cell.angle_alpha   90.00
_cell.angle_beta   90.00
_cell.angle_gamma   90.00
#
_symmetry.space_group_name_H-M   'P 1'
#
loop_
_entity.id
_entity.type
_entity.pdbx_description
1 polymer ?
#
loop_
_entity_poly.entity_id
_entity_poly.type
_entity_poly.pdbx_seq_one_letter_code
_entity_poly.pdbx_strand_id
1 'polypeptide(L)'
;MPVLILVLLAMAVEITVLVLIGSAIGVLPTILLVVAATVLGVVLLRREGTRALTAFQSKVRSGQQPQGEMLDGVLIAAAGILVVLPGFVSDVLAIALLFPPTRALVRKRVLKRAEERARRYRENGPGQVFVIDAQP
;
A
#
# COMPACT_ATOMS: atom_id res chain seq x y z
N MET A 1 -2.99 10.05 -17.75
CA MET A 1 -2.69 9.07 -18.82
C MET A 1 -1.75 7.93 -18.40
N PRO A 2 -0.62 8.11 -17.68
CA PRO A 2 0.30 7.00 -17.40
C PRO A 2 -0.29 5.91 -16.48
N VAL A 3 -1.19 6.27 -15.57
CA VAL A 3 -1.84 5.33 -14.64
C VAL A 3 -2.72 4.32 -15.38
N LEU A 4 -3.44 4.74 -16.43
CA LEU A 4 -4.31 3.85 -17.21
C LEU A 4 -3.49 2.76 -17.90
N ILE A 5 -2.33 3.12 -18.46
CA ILE A 5 -1.42 2.18 -19.13
C ILE A 5 -0.93 1.12 -18.13
N LEU A 6 -0.56 1.55 -16.92
CA LEU A 6 -0.11 0.63 -15.87
C LEU A 6 -1.21 -0.36 -15.46
N VAL A 7 -2.45 0.11 -15.31
CA VAL A 7 -3.61 -0.73 -14.97
C VAL A 7 -3.90 -1.74 -16.07
N LEU A 8 -3.86 -1.31 -17.34
CA LEU A 8 -4.08 -2.21 -18.48
C LEU A 8 -2.99 -3.26 -18.59
N LEU A 9 -1.72 -2.88 -18.38
CA LEU A 9 -0.60 -3.82 -18.40
C LEU A 9 -0.70 -4.84 -17.26
N ALA A 10 -1.05 -4.38 -16.05
CA ALA A 10 -1.27 -5.27 -14.92
C ALA A 10 -2.39 -6.28 -15.22
N MET A 11 -3.51 -5.82 -15.78
CA MET A 11 -4.63 -6.71 -16.16
C MET A 11 -4.22 -7.73 -17.23
N ALA A 12 -3.42 -7.33 -18.23
CA ALA A 12 -2.93 -8.26 -19.24
C ALA A 12 -2.06 -9.36 -18.65
N VAL A 13 -1.19 -9.01 -17.69
CA VAL A 13 -0.36 -9.98 -16.96
C VAL A 13 -1.22 -10.95 -16.15
N GLU A 14 -2.21 -10.44 -15.42
CA GLU A 14 -3.14 -11.25 -14.62
C GLU A 14 -3.89 -12.29 -15.47
N ILE A 15 -4.47 -11.86 -16.59
CA ILE A 15 -5.17 -12.78 -17.50
C ILE A 15 -4.21 -13.83 -18.06
N THR A 16 -2.99 -13.44 -18.43
CA THR A 16 -1.98 -14.38 -18.93
C THR A 16 -1.64 -15.45 -17.89
N VAL A 17 -1.45 -15.06 -16.62
CA VAL A 17 -1.16 -15.98 -15.52
C VAL A 17 -2.34 -16.92 -15.25
N LEU A 18 -3.58 -16.39 -15.24
CA LEU A 18 -4.78 -17.21 -15.04
C LEU A 18 -4.97 -18.24 -16.15
N VAL A 19 -4.69 -17.87 -17.42
CA VAL A 19 -4.73 -18.81 -18.54
C VAL A 19 -3.63 -19.86 -18.41
N LEU A 20 -2.40 -19.49 -18.02
CA LEU A 20 -1.31 -20.44 -17.81
C LEU A 20 -1.64 -21.44 -16.71
N ILE A 21 -2.13 -20.99 -15.55
CA ILE A 21 -2.55 -21.86 -14.45
C ILE A 21 -3.74 -22.73 -14.89
N GLY A 22 -4.75 -22.12 -15.53
CA GLY A 22 -5.91 -22.82 -16.10
C GLY A 22 -5.52 -23.94 -17.07
N SER A 23 -4.48 -23.73 -17.87
CA SER A 23 -3.95 -24.74 -18.79
C SER A 23 -3.13 -25.84 -18.08
N ALA A 24 -2.48 -25.51 -16.96
CA ALA A 24 -1.63 -26.43 -16.22
C ALA A 24 -2.40 -27.37 -15.27
N ILE A 25 -3.39 -26.83 -14.56
CA ILE A 25 -4.14 -27.57 -13.52
C ILE A 25 -5.63 -27.74 -13.85
N GLY A 26 -6.12 -27.09 -14.90
CA GLY A 26 -7.53 -27.10 -15.30
C GLY A 26 -8.32 -25.89 -14.78
N VAL A 27 -9.44 -25.62 -15.45
CA VAL A 27 -10.26 -24.41 -15.20
C VAL A 27 -10.90 -24.44 -13.81
N LEU A 28 -11.51 -25.56 -13.42
CA LEU A 28 -12.23 -25.67 -12.15
C LEU A 28 -11.34 -25.42 -10.91
N PRO A 29 -10.16 -26.05 -10.75
CA PRO A 29 -9.28 -25.74 -9.61
C PRO A 29 -8.73 -24.32 -9.68
N THR A 30 -8.52 -23.75 -10.87
CA THR A 30 -8.10 -22.35 -11.02
C THR A 30 -9.16 -21.38 -10.50
N ILE A 31 -10.44 -21.63 -10.83
CA ILE A 31 -11.57 -20.86 -10.29
C ILE A 31 -11.63 -20.98 -8.76
N LEU A 32 -11.47 -22.19 -8.21
CA LEU A 32 -11.46 -22.39 -6.76
C LEU A 32 -10.32 -21.64 -6.07
N LEU A 33 -9.13 -21.62 -6.66
CA LEU A 33 -7.98 -20.86 -6.14
C LEU A 33 -8.26 -19.35 -6.13
N VAL A 34 -8.80 -18.81 -7.22
CA VAL A 34 -9.18 -17.39 -7.30
C VAL A 34 -10.23 -17.06 -6.23
N VAL A 35 -11.30 -17.85 -6.13
CA VAL A 35 -12.34 -17.65 -5.11
C VAL A 35 -11.76 -17.72 -3.71
N ALA A 36 -10.90 -18.70 -3.41
CA ALA A 36 -10.27 -18.83 -2.11
C ALA A 36 -9.38 -17.62 -1.78
N ALA A 37 -8.58 -17.15 -2.74
CA ALA A 37 -7.75 -15.96 -2.58
C ALA A 37 -8.60 -14.71 -2.32
N THR A 38 -9.67 -14.50 -3.09
CA THR A 38 -10.60 -13.37 -2.88
C THR A 38 -11.27 -13.44 -1.50
N VAL A 39 -11.74 -14.61 -1.07
CA VAL A 39 -12.33 -14.78 0.27
C VAL A 39 -11.32 -14.44 1.35
N LEU A 40 -10.08 -14.93 1.25
CA LEU A 40 -9.01 -14.61 2.19
C LEU A 40 -8.71 -13.11 2.21
N GLY A 41 -8.57 -12.48 1.04
CA GLY A 41 -8.36 -11.04 0.89
C GLY A 41 -9.48 -10.21 1.54
N VAL A 42 -10.75 -10.59 1.33
CA VAL A 42 -11.90 -9.92 1.95
C VAL A 42 -11.91 -10.08 3.48
N VAL A 43 -11.64 -11.28 3.99
CA VAL A 43 -11.57 -11.52 5.44
C VAL A 43 -10.49 -10.65 6.08
N LEU A 44 -9.34 -10.59 5.44
CA LEU A 44 -8.20 -9.79 5.84
C LEU A 44 -8.51 -8.28 5.79
N LEU A 45 -9.13 -7.80 4.70
CA LEU A 45 -9.58 -6.42 4.54
C LEU A 45 -10.57 -6.02 5.62
N ARG A 46 -11.53 -6.89 5.97
CA ARG A 46 -12.49 -6.64 7.06
C ARG A 46 -11.78 -6.50 8.41
N ARG A 47 -10.79 -7.36 8.68
CA ARG A 47 -10.03 -7.33 9.94
C ARG A 47 -9.18 -6.08 10.08
N GLU A 48 -8.40 -5.73 9.06
CA GLU A 48 -7.50 -4.57 9.15
C GLU A 48 -8.24 -3.25 8.94
N GLY A 49 -9.27 -3.21 8.10
CA GLY A 49 -10.12 -2.03 7.90
C GLY A 49 -10.85 -1.61 9.17
N THR A 50 -11.42 -2.57 9.91
CA THR A 50 -12.06 -2.27 11.21
C THR A 50 -11.05 -1.78 12.24
N ARG A 51 -9.85 -2.36 12.30
CA ARG A 51 -8.76 -1.92 13.18
C ARG A 51 -8.29 -0.50 12.87
N ALA A 52 -8.04 -0.20 11.59
CA ALA A 52 -7.60 1.12 11.17
C ALA A 52 -8.67 2.19 11.42
N LEU A 53 -9.95 1.88 11.15
CA LEU A 53 -11.05 2.79 11.46
C LEU A 53 -11.19 3.05 12.96
N THR A 54 -11.05 2.01 13.78
CA THR A 54 -11.11 2.15 15.25
C THR A 54 -9.96 2.99 15.78
N ALA A 55 -8.73 2.77 15.28
CA ALA A 55 -7.55 3.57 15.65
C ALA A 55 -7.67 5.03 15.18
N PHE A 56 -8.23 5.26 14.01
CA PHE A 56 -8.51 6.60 13.51
C PHE A 56 -9.51 7.33 14.41
N GLN A 57 -10.65 6.68 14.71
CA GLN A 57 -11.69 7.27 15.56
C GLN A 57 -11.20 7.58 16.97
N SER A 58 -10.36 6.71 17.56
CA SER A 58 -9.82 6.93 18.91
C SER A 58 -8.89 8.15 18.96
N LYS A 59 -8.02 8.33 17.97
CA LYS A 59 -7.12 9.48 17.89
C LYS A 59 -7.86 10.80 17.65
N VAL A 60 -8.84 10.80 16.75
CA VAL A 60 -9.70 11.97 16.50
C VAL A 60 -10.46 12.38 17.77
N ARG A 61 -11.05 11.42 18.50
CA ARG A 61 -11.75 11.69 19.77
C ARG A 61 -10.82 12.24 20.86
N SER A 62 -9.55 11.85 20.85
CA SER A 62 -8.54 12.36 21.78
C SER A 62 -7.94 13.72 21.38
N GLY A 63 -8.40 14.34 20.28
CA GLY A 63 -7.85 15.60 19.78
C GLY A 63 -6.45 15.48 19.15
N GLN A 64 -5.95 14.26 18.94
CA GLN A 64 -4.64 14.00 18.33
C GLN A 64 -4.75 13.90 16.80
N GLN A 65 -3.74 14.40 16.08
CA GLN A 65 -3.70 14.25 14.62
C GLN A 65 -3.39 12.80 14.20
N PRO A 66 -4.28 12.12 13.46
CA PRO A 66 -4.14 10.70 13.10
C PRO A 66 -3.30 10.49 11.83
N GLN A 67 -2.08 11.04 11.76
CA GLN A 67 -1.27 11.02 10.53
C GLN A 67 -0.89 9.60 10.09
N GLY A 68 -0.61 8.68 11.02
CA GLY A 68 -0.27 7.29 10.70
C GLY A 68 -1.47 6.46 10.25
N GLU A 69 -2.61 6.70 10.89
CA GLU A 69 -3.87 6.00 10.65
C GLU A 69 -4.51 6.41 9.31
N MET A 70 -4.26 7.63 8.85
CA MET A 70 -4.64 8.08 7.50
C MET A 70 -3.93 7.26 6.42
N LEU A 71 -2.61 7.05 6.55
CA LEU A 71 -1.85 6.21 5.63
C LEU A 71 -2.34 4.77 5.66
N ASP A 72 -2.65 4.24 6.84
CA ASP A 72 -3.23 2.89 6.97
C ASP A 72 -4.59 2.79 6.29
N GLY A 73 -5.46 3.78 6.47
CA GLY A 73 -6.74 3.87 5.78
C GLY A 73 -6.60 3.88 4.26
N VAL A 74 -5.65 4.66 3.72
CA VAL A 74 -5.36 4.72 2.28
C VAL A 74 -4.83 3.38 1.76
N LEU A 75 -3.90 2.74 2.46
CA LEU A 75 -3.34 1.45 2.08
C LEU A 75 -4.39 0.33 2.09
N ILE A 76 -5.27 0.32 3.10
CA ILE A 76 -6.37 -0.62 3.20
C ILE A 76 -7.40 -0.38 2.09
N ALA A 77 -7.75 0.88 1.80
CA ALA A 77 -8.65 1.20 0.69
C ALA A 77 -8.07 0.77 -0.66
N ALA A 78 -6.77 1.02 -0.89
CA ALA A 78 -6.07 0.55 -2.08
C ALA A 78 -6.06 -0.98 -2.17
N ALA A 79 -5.80 -1.68 -1.05
CA ALA A 79 -5.88 -3.14 -0.99
C ALA A 79 -7.30 -3.66 -1.30
N GLY A 80 -8.35 -2.96 -0.82
CA GLY A 80 -9.73 -3.31 -1.13
C GLY A 80 -10.08 -3.18 -2.61
N ILE A 81 -9.61 -2.13 -3.28
CA ILE A 81 -9.76 -1.97 -4.74
C ILE A 81 -9.00 -3.09 -5.47
N LEU A 82 -7.81 -3.46 -4.99
CA LEU A 82 -7.00 -4.52 -5.57
C LEU A 82 -7.66 -5.90 -5.46
N VAL A 83 -8.30 -6.22 -4.31
CA VAL A 83 -9.03 -7.49 -4.07
C VAL A 83 -10.26 -7.64 -4.98
N VAL A 84 -10.85 -6.54 -5.43
CA VAL A 84 -12.01 -6.56 -6.35
C VAL A 84 -11.59 -6.93 -7.77
N LEU A 85 -10.35 -6.62 -8.17
CA LEU A 85 -9.78 -7.07 -9.43
C LEU A 85 -9.24 -8.49 -9.22
N PRO A 86 -9.63 -9.50 -10.03
CA PRO A 86 -9.08 -10.84 -9.90
C PRO A 86 -7.60 -10.76 -10.23
N GLY A 87 -6.78 -10.83 -9.18
CA GLY A 87 -5.45 -10.28 -9.20
C GLY A 87 -4.45 -11.24 -8.60
N PHE A 88 -4.41 -12.51 -9.00
CA PHE A 88 -3.65 -13.58 -8.31
C PHE A 88 -2.23 -13.17 -7.85
N VAL A 89 -1.53 -12.35 -8.65
CA VAL A 89 -0.20 -11.78 -8.29
C VAL A 89 -0.34 -10.62 -7.30
N SER A 90 -1.30 -9.74 -7.56
CA SER A 90 -1.71 -8.63 -6.71
C SER A 90 -2.29 -9.08 -5.36
N ASP A 91 -2.92 -10.25 -5.28
CA ASP A 91 -3.51 -10.87 -4.10
C ASP A 91 -2.43 -11.44 -3.19
N VAL A 92 -1.40 -12.09 -3.76
CA VAL A 92 -0.20 -12.49 -3.01
C VAL A 92 0.53 -11.25 -2.48
N LEU A 93 0.68 -10.20 -3.29
CA LEU A 93 1.29 -8.94 -2.87
C LEU A 93 0.43 -8.21 -1.82
N ALA A 94 -0.89 -8.21 -1.94
CA ALA A 94 -1.82 -7.58 -1.00
C ALA A 94 -1.82 -8.33 0.33
N ILE A 95 -1.90 -9.67 0.32
CA ILE A 95 -1.76 -10.52 1.51
C ILE A 95 -0.39 -10.31 2.14
N ALA A 96 0.69 -10.26 1.35
CA ALA A 96 2.03 -9.99 1.84
C ALA A 96 2.19 -8.58 2.43
N LEU A 97 1.54 -7.56 1.87
CA LEU A 97 1.59 -6.19 2.39
C LEU A 97 0.74 -6.01 3.65
N LEU A 98 -0.35 -6.78 3.75
CA LEU A 98 -1.23 -6.80 4.91
C LEU A 98 -0.68 -7.67 6.05
N PHE A 99 0.34 -8.50 5.79
CA PHE A 99 0.99 -9.31 6.80
C PHE A 99 1.77 -8.41 7.81
N PRO A 100 1.63 -8.62 9.14
CA PRO A 100 2.22 -7.74 10.17
C PRO A 100 3.75 -7.55 10.12
N PRO A 101 4.59 -8.56 9.84
CA PRO A 101 6.05 -8.39 9.86
C PRO A 101 6.57 -7.58 8.65
N THR A 102 5.92 -7.67 7.50
CA THR A 102 6.22 -6.88 6.29
C THR A 102 5.86 -5.41 6.48
N ARG A 103 4.77 -5.11 7.20
CA ARG A 103 4.38 -3.74 7.57
C ARG A 103 5.45 -3.03 8.40
N ALA A 104 6.10 -3.73 9.34
CA ALA A 104 7.20 -3.19 10.13
C ALA A 104 8.46 -2.93 9.29
N LEU A 105 8.77 -3.82 8.34
CA LEU A 105 9.94 -3.69 7.48
C LEU A 105 9.80 -2.55 6.47
N VAL A 106 8.62 -2.42 5.86
CA VAL A 106 8.31 -1.32 4.94
C VAL A 106 8.31 0.02 5.69
N ARG A 107 7.70 0.10 6.87
CA ARG A 107 7.73 1.28 7.74
C ARG A 107 9.16 1.72 8.05
N LYS A 108 10.06 0.79 8.40
CA LYS A 108 11.49 1.08 8.66
C LYS A 108 12.18 1.69 7.44
N ARG A 109 11.95 1.16 6.25
CA ARG A 109 12.60 1.65 5.01
C ARG A 109 12.05 3.00 4.55
N VAL A 110 10.74 3.24 4.73
CA VAL A 110 10.11 4.50 4.37
C VAL A 110 10.53 5.62 5.32
N LEU A 111 10.53 5.37 6.63
CA LEU A 111 11.01 6.34 7.63
C LEU A 111 12.47 6.71 7.40
N LYS A 112 13.33 5.73 7.13
CA LYS A 112 14.76 6.00 6.87
C LYS A 112 14.96 6.91 5.66
N ARG A 113 14.20 6.71 4.58
CA ARG A 113 14.24 7.59 3.39
C ARG A 113 13.60 8.95 3.62
N ALA A 114 12.60 9.04 4.49
CA ALA A 114 11.99 10.30 4.89
C ALA A 114 12.96 11.13 5.74
N GLU A 115 13.68 10.50 6.67
CA GLU A 115 14.74 11.12 7.47
C GLU A 115 15.92 11.58 6.61
N GLU A 116 16.38 10.75 5.66
CA GLU A 116 17.44 11.13 4.72
C GLU A 116 17.04 12.31 3.82
N ARG A 117 15.76 12.41 3.44
CA ARG A 117 15.22 13.56 2.70
C ARG A 117 15.09 14.80 3.59
N ALA A 118 14.58 14.65 4.82
CA ALA A 118 14.48 15.74 5.78
C ALA A 118 15.86 16.29 6.18
N ARG A 119 16.87 15.42 6.28
CA ARG A 119 18.26 15.81 6.55
C ARG A 119 18.86 16.59 5.40
N ARG A 120 18.60 16.18 4.14
CA ARG A 120 19.00 16.94 2.95
C ARG A 120 18.27 18.28 2.80
N TYR A 121 17.01 18.39 3.22
CA TYR A 121 16.31 19.67 3.29
C TYR A 121 16.84 20.59 4.40
N ARG A 122 17.40 20.02 5.47
CA ARG A 122 18.04 20.78 6.55
C ARG A 122 19.47 21.19 6.21
N GLU A 123 20.18 20.40 5.40
CA GLU A 123 21.50 20.71 4.87
C GLU A 123 21.43 21.69 3.66
N ASN A 124 20.36 21.64 2.85
CA ASN A 124 20.17 22.50 1.67
C ASN A 124 19.05 23.57 1.84
N GLY A 125 18.49 23.73 3.04
CA GLY A 125 17.42 24.69 3.33
C GLY A 125 17.97 26.10 3.63
N PRO A 126 17.21 27.18 3.37
CA PRO A 126 17.68 28.53 3.08
C PRO A 126 18.10 29.34 4.33
N GLY A 127 18.97 28.77 5.16
CA GLY A 127 19.59 29.48 6.29
C GLY A 127 20.90 30.18 5.94
N GLN A 128 21.44 29.97 4.73
CA GLN A 128 22.76 30.48 4.33
C GLN A 128 22.72 31.58 3.26
N VAL A 129 21.54 32.00 2.80
CA VAL A 129 21.42 33.08 1.78
C VAL A 129 21.15 34.46 2.41
N PHE A 130 21.00 34.57 3.73
CA PHE A 130 20.69 35.85 4.41
C PHE A 130 21.82 36.41 5.28
N VAL A 131 23.09 36.03 5.08
CA VAL A 131 24.22 36.55 5.88
C VAL A 131 25.29 37.25 5.02
N ILE A 132 25.02 37.50 3.73
CA ILE A 132 25.91 38.30 2.87
C ILE A 132 25.17 39.58 2.46
N ASP A 133 24.90 40.48 3.42
CA ASP A 133 24.64 41.91 3.14
C ASP A 133 24.55 42.75 4.44
N ALA A 134 25.33 42.40 5.46
CA ALA A 134 25.45 43.20 6.66
C ALA A 134 26.93 43.35 7.05
N GLN A 135 27.67 44.10 6.25
CA GLN A 135 28.84 44.81 6.74
C GLN A 135 28.73 46.30 6.34
N PRO A 136 28.91 47.22 7.30
CA PRO A 136 28.76 48.67 7.11
C PRO A 136 29.87 49.29 6.26
#